data_AF-A0A382FE74-F1
#
_entry.id   AF-A0A382FE74-F1
#
_cell.length_a   1.000
_cell.length_b   1.000
_cell.length_c   1.000
_cell.angle_alpha   90.00
_cell.angle_beta   90.00
_cell.angle_gamma   90.00
#
_symmetry.space_group_name_H-M   'P 1'
#
loop_
_entity.id
_entity.type
_entity.pdbx_description
1 polymer ?
#
loop_
_entity_poly.entity_id
_entity_poly.type
_entity_poly.pdbx_seq_one_letter_code
_entity_poly.pdbx_strand_id
1 'polypeptide(L)' 'MNKLFKIAILALFLTPFSVFAADEVEEVVVTGSQIKGAKITGALPVSIISSADIEAIGVDSGDDLLENIVEQG' A
#
# COMPACT_ATOMS: atom_id res chain seq x y z
N MET A 1 -8.44 53.92 -12.50
CA MET A 1 -8.44 52.43 -12.62
C MET A 1 -8.26 52.06 -14.08
N ASN A 2 -7.04 51.62 -14.37
CA ASN A 2 -6.41 51.72 -15.68
C ASN A 2 -6.95 50.58 -16.56
N LYS A 3 -7.19 50.82 -17.85
CA LYS A 3 -7.78 49.81 -18.77
C LYS A 3 -7.03 48.46 -18.73
N LEU A 4 -5.73 48.50 -18.45
CA LEU A 4 -4.86 47.34 -18.24
C LEU A 4 -5.30 46.43 -17.07
N PHE A 5 -5.82 47.00 -15.97
CA PHE A 5 -6.32 46.23 -14.83
C PHE A 5 -7.61 45.46 -15.16
N LYS A 6 -8.45 46.01 -16.04
CA LYS A 6 -9.67 45.34 -16.52
C LYS A 6 -9.36 44.16 -17.44
N ILE A 7 -8.31 44.27 -18.25
CA ILE A 7 -7.86 43.19 -19.16
C ILE A 7 -7.27 42.04 -18.35
N ALA A 8 -6.52 42.32 -17.29
CA ALA A 8 -5.97 41.29 -16.40
C ALA A 8 -7.06 40.47 -15.71
N ILE A 9 -8.15 41.11 -15.26
CA ILE A 9 -9.31 40.42 -14.66
C ILE A 9 -10.06 39.59 -15.72
N LEU A 10 -10.21 40.11 -16.94
CA LEU A 10 -10.86 39.37 -18.03
C LEU A 10 -10.07 38.12 -18.45
N ALA A 11 -8.74 38.20 -18.44
CA ALA A 11 -7.87 37.06 -18.74
C ALA A 11 -7.97 35.95 -17.68
N LEU A 12 -8.20 36.31 -16.41
CA LEU A 12 -8.38 35.35 -15.31
C LEU A 12 -9.73 34.60 -15.41
N PHE A 13 -10.74 35.19 -16.04
CA PHE A 13 -12.03 34.54 -16.30
C PHE A 13 -12.03 33.62 -17.54
N LEU A 14 -11.01 33.73 -18.40
CA LEU A 14 -10.95 32.99 -19.67
C LEU A 14 -10.09 31.71 -19.61
N THR A 15 -9.44 31.43 -18.48
CA THR A 15 -8.72 30.16 -18.30
C THR A 15 -9.73 29.05 -17.98
N PRO A 16 -9.77 27.95 -18.75
CA PRO A 16 -10.58 26.79 -18.38
C PRO A 16 -10.00 26.20 -17.10
N PHE A 17 -10.78 26.23 -16.01
CA PHE A 17 -10.54 25.37 -14.86
C PHE A 17 -10.49 23.94 -15.39
N SER A 18 -9.29 23.34 -15.46
CA SER A 18 -9.14 21.94 -15.85
C SER A 18 -9.91 21.09 -14.85
N VAL A 19 -11.06 20.59 -15.29
CA VAL A 19 -11.84 19.59 -14.58
C VAL A 19 -11.04 18.30 -14.66
N PHE A 20 -10.39 17.92 -13.57
CA PHE A 20 -9.87 16.58 -13.41
C PHE A 20 -11.07 15.64 -13.28
N ALA A 21 -11.42 14.98 -14.39
CA ALA A 21 -12.34 13.86 -14.36
C ALA A 21 -11.69 12.75 -13.53
N ALA A 22 -12.22 12.50 -12.34
CA ALA A 22 -11.84 11.32 -11.57
C ALA A 22 -12.42 10.11 -12.31
N ASP A 23 -11.58 9.12 -12.63
CA ASP A 23 -12.04 7.85 -13.17
C ASP A 23 -13.06 7.23 -12.21
N GLU A 24 -14.29 7.03 -12.68
CA GLU A 24 -15.33 6.28 -11.95
C GLU A 24 -14.95 4.79 -11.96
N VAL A 25 -14.22 4.36 -10.92
CA VAL A 25 -13.90 2.95 -10.70
C VAL A 25 -15.09 2.26 -10.03
N GLU A 26 -15.52 1.12 -10.56
CA GLU A 26 -16.65 0.35 -10.02
C GLU A 26 -16.31 -0.28 -8.66
N GLU A 27 -17.16 -0.04 -7.64
CA GLU A 27 -16.98 -0.60 -6.31
C GLU A 27 -17.48 -2.05 -6.24
N VAL A 28 -16.56 -3.00 -6.08
CA VAL A 28 -16.90 -4.42 -5.85
C VAL A 28 -17.14 -4.66 -4.36
N VAL A 29 -18.40 -4.87 -3.97
CA VAL A 29 -18.79 -5.25 -2.60
C VAL A 29 -19.04 -6.75 -2.51
N VAL A 30 -18.16 -7.48 -1.81
CA VAL A 30 -18.36 -8.91 -1.55
C VAL A 30 -19.21 -9.10 -0.29
N THR A 31 -20.44 -9.54 -0.43
CA THR A 31 -21.32 -9.91 0.69
C THR A 31 -20.95 -11.31 1.22
N GLY A 32 -20.86 -11.46 2.55
CA GLY A 32 -20.49 -12.74 3.19
C GLY A 32 -18.99 -13.02 3.34
N SER A 33 -18.12 -12.12 2.88
CA SER A 33 -16.68 -12.20 3.10
C SER A 33 -16.30 -11.55 4.44
N GLN A 34 -15.63 -12.30 5.32
CA GLN A 34 -15.08 -11.77 6.59
C GLN A 34 -13.88 -10.82 6.38
N ILE A 35 -13.48 -10.58 5.13
CA ILE A 35 -12.38 -9.66 4.76
C ILE A 35 -12.74 -8.21 5.12
N LYS A 36 -14.03 -7.84 5.13
CA LYS A 36 -14.49 -6.50 5.52
C LYS A 36 -14.42 -6.33 7.04
N GLY A 37 -13.27 -5.85 7.54
CA GLY A 37 -13.02 -5.58 8.96
C GLY A 37 -12.02 -6.53 9.64
N ALA A 38 -11.65 -7.63 8.98
CA ALA A 38 -10.48 -8.39 9.41
C ALA A 38 -9.22 -7.58 9.11
N LYS A 39 -8.35 -7.44 10.11
CA LYS A 39 -7.05 -6.74 9.96
C LYS A 39 -6.07 -7.61 9.16
N ILE A 40 -6.40 -7.96 7.92
CA ILE A 40 -5.45 -8.65 7.03
C ILE A 40 -4.33 -7.71 6.55
N THR A 41 -4.55 -6.39 6.64
CA THR A 41 -3.55 -5.35 6.31
C THR A 41 -2.57 -5.07 7.45
N GLY A 42 -2.69 -5.78 8.58
CA GLY A 42 -1.67 -5.76 9.63
C GLY A 42 -0.40 -6.46 9.16
N ALA A 43 0.74 -6.11 9.76
CA ALA A 43 1.95 -6.89 9.56
C ALA A 43 1.69 -8.33 10.01
N LEU A 44 1.88 -9.29 9.10
CA LEU A 44 1.90 -10.70 9.49
C LEU A 44 3.14 -10.94 10.35
N PRO A 45 3.04 -11.76 11.42
CA PRO A 45 4.21 -12.15 12.19
C PRO A 45 5.14 -12.96 11.28
N VAL A 46 6.37 -12.49 11.14
CA VAL A 46 7.44 -13.18 10.40
C VAL A 46 8.64 -13.36 11.31
N SER A 47 9.25 -14.53 11.24
CA SER A 47 10.51 -14.82 11.92
C SER A 47 11.67 -14.51 10.97
N ILE A 48 12.65 -13.76 11.44
CA ILE A 48 13.88 -13.45 10.68
C ILE A 48 15.00 -14.26 11.31
N ILE A 49 15.70 -15.03 10.49
CA ILE A 49 16.83 -15.87 10.89
C ILE A 49 18.05 -15.36 10.14
N SER A 50 19.10 -14.99 10.88
CA SER A 50 20.35 -14.50 10.30
C SER A 50 21.31 -15.65 9.97
N SER A 51 22.36 -15.37 9.20
CA SER A 51 23.39 -16.37 8.89
C SER A 51 24.11 -16.89 10.14
N ALA A 52 24.34 -16.02 11.13
CA ALA A 52 24.94 -16.42 12.40
C ALA A 52 24.06 -17.41 13.17
N ASP A 53 22.74 -17.26 13.08
CA ASP A 53 21.78 -18.19 13.68
C ASP A 53 21.83 -19.54 12.96
N ILE A 54 21.85 -19.55 11.61
CA ILE A 54 21.95 -20.77 10.80
C ILE A 54 23.24 -21.56 11.14
N GLU A 55 24.37 -20.86 11.22
CA GLU A 55 25.66 -21.46 11.58
C GLU A 55 25.65 -22.05 13.00
N ALA A 56 24.94 -21.41 13.93
CA ALA A 56 24.82 -21.88 15.31
C ALA A 56 23.92 -23.12 15.45
N ILE A 57 22.87 -23.24 14.62
CA ILE A 57 22.04 -24.46 14.54
C ILE A 57 22.86 -25.59 13.88
N GLY A 58 23.78 -25.25 12.97
CA GLY A 58 24.76 -26.20 12.41
C GLY A 58 24.18 -27.18 11.38
N VAL A 59 23.08 -26.77 10.76
CA VAL A 59 22.34 -27.55 9.76
C VAL A 59 22.95 -27.42 8.37
N ASP A 60 22.84 -28.48 7.59
CA ASP A 60 23.49 -28.64 6.28
C ASP A 60 22.50 -28.58 5.10
N SER A 61 21.19 -28.58 5.40
CA SER A 61 20.12 -28.54 4.41
C SER A 61 18.96 -27.64 4.82
N GLY A 62 18.21 -27.17 3.83
CA GLY A 62 17.03 -26.33 4.04
C GLY A 62 15.89 -27.04 4.77
N ASP A 63 15.77 -28.36 4.61
CA ASP A 63 14.72 -29.14 5.27
C ASP A 63 15.01 -29.27 6.77
N ASP A 64 16.27 -29.55 7.13
CA ASP A 64 16.75 -29.58 8.52
C ASP A 64 16.63 -28.19 9.20
N LEU A 65 16.88 -27.11 8.45
CA LEU A 65 16.57 -25.75 8.93
C LEU A 65 15.11 -25.62 9.36
N LEU A 66 14.17 -26.05 8.51
CA LEU A 66 12.74 -25.89 8.75
C LEU A 66 12.25 -26.74 9.94
N GLU A 67 12.83 -27.91 10.17
CA GLU A 67 12.52 -28.76 11.34
C GLU A 67 12.95 -28.10 12.66
N ASN A 68 13.99 -27.28 12.64
CA ASN A 68 14.50 -26.56 13.80
C ASN A 68 13.83 -25.19 14.01
N ILE A 69 13.10 -24.67 13.03
CA ILE A 69 12.30 -23.45 13.19
C ILE A 69 11.07 -23.84 13.99
N VAL A 70 11.04 -23.42 15.26
CA VAL A 70 9.92 -23.62 16.18
C VAL A 70 8.61 -23.30 15.45
N GLU A 71 7.72 -24.28 15.36
CA GLU A 71 6.34 -24.14 14.89
C GLU A 71 5.60 -23.22 15.87
N GLN A 72 5.82 -21.91 15.74
CA GLN A 72 5.11 -20.90 16.52
C GLN A 72 3.69 -20.79 15.94
N GLY A 73 2.81 -21.65 16.44
CA GLY A 73 1.36 -21.53 16.30
C GLY A 73 0.78 -20.39 17.14
#